data_AF-A0A7C4DW02-F1
#
_entry.id   AF-A0A7C4DW02-F1
#
_cell.length_a   1.000
_cell.length_b   1.000
_cell.length_c   1.000
_cell.angle_alpha   90.00
_cell.angle_beta   90.00
_cell.angle_gamma   90.00
#
_symmetry.space_group_name_H-M   'P 1'
#
loop_
_entity.id
_entity.type
_entity.pdbx_description
1 polymer ?
#
loop_
_entity_poly.entity_id
_entity_poly.type
_entity_poly.pdbx_seq_one_letter_code
_entity_poly.pdbx_strand_id
1 'polypeptide(L)'
;DFLTYFMMLLAFKAAEPLFQTAWFLESLLTQTLVVFIIRTKLSPFYRSRPSKALIFTSASVIIFALALPYMWLGTVFRFVQPPIEFYIALVAIIGTYLTLVEAAKRWFYRRYGHRLEQMLMPSRGIGLHLSRTMRVTQDVIAMIYLRDEDEIPVDSLISDLERAVAYPISPEEIYRSLQYLRRASLVSIDWREGKIRREKAMKDYVDKYVFSELWPKILDDWRGISTYLKARYGRINQEYNYPA
;
A
#
# COMPACT_ATOMS: atom_id res chain seq x y z
N ASP A 1 -2.48 24.76 -7.66
CA ASP A 1 -3.68 25.61 -7.50
C ASP A 1 -3.41 26.97 -6.85
N PHE A 2 -3.55 27.15 -5.52
CA PHE A 2 -3.39 28.48 -4.89
C PHE A 2 -2.00 29.10 -5.12
N LEU A 3 -0.95 28.28 -5.05
CA LEU A 3 0.43 28.73 -5.29
C LEU A 3 0.62 29.24 -6.73
N THR A 4 0.09 28.51 -7.71
CA THR A 4 0.10 28.88 -9.14
C THR A 4 -0.68 30.17 -9.39
N TYR A 5 -1.84 30.32 -8.75
CA TYR A 5 -2.70 31.50 -8.80
C TYR A 5 -1.99 32.75 -8.27
N PHE A 6 -1.41 32.68 -7.05
CA PHE A 6 -0.68 33.79 -6.44
C PHE A 6 0.59 34.15 -7.21
N MET A 7 1.31 33.16 -7.74
CA MET A 7 2.52 33.39 -8.53
C MET A 7 2.19 34.12 -9.84
N MET A 8 1.14 33.71 -10.53
CA MET A 8 0.67 34.38 -11.75
C MET A 8 0.27 35.84 -11.51
N LEU A 9 -0.42 36.11 -10.40
CA LEU A 9 -0.87 37.46 -10.04
C LEU A 9 0.27 38.36 -9.55
N LEU A 10 1.11 37.87 -8.63
CA LEU A 10 2.09 38.71 -7.92
C LEU A 10 3.44 38.77 -8.62
N ALA A 11 3.92 37.66 -9.17
CA ALA A 11 5.25 37.59 -9.78
C ALA A 11 5.22 37.93 -11.28
N PHE A 12 4.25 37.38 -12.02
CA PHE A 12 4.16 37.57 -13.46
C PHE A 12 3.24 38.71 -13.90
N LYS A 13 2.41 39.25 -13.00
CA LYS A 13 1.33 40.20 -13.32
C LYS A 13 0.57 39.74 -14.59
N ALA A 14 0.31 38.44 -14.66
CA ALA A 14 -0.05 37.77 -15.89
C ALA A 14 -1.39 38.30 -16.43
N ALA A 15 -1.41 38.64 -17.72
CA ALA A 15 -2.66 38.89 -18.43
C ALA A 15 -3.47 37.59 -18.59
N GLU A 16 -4.77 37.72 -18.81
CA GLU A 16 -5.73 36.60 -18.92
C GLU A 16 -5.23 35.41 -19.80
N PRO A 17 -4.60 35.62 -20.98
CA PRO A 17 -4.17 34.50 -21.83
C PRO A 17 -2.98 33.70 -21.25
N LEU A 18 -2.05 34.37 -20.56
CA LEU A 18 -0.93 33.70 -19.89
C LEU A 18 -1.42 32.87 -18.71
N PHE A 19 -2.42 33.37 -17.99
CA PHE A 19 -3.06 32.64 -16.89
C PHE A 19 -3.72 31.34 -17.39
N GLN A 20 -4.47 31.39 -18.49
CA GLN A 20 -5.11 30.22 -19.10
C GLN A 20 -4.07 29.17 -19.52
N THR A 21 -2.99 29.60 -20.17
CA THR A 21 -1.91 28.70 -20.60
C THR A 21 -1.20 28.07 -19.41
N ALA A 22 -0.88 28.87 -18.39
CA ALA A 22 -0.23 28.41 -17.19
C ALA A 22 -1.07 27.41 -16.40
N TRP A 23 -2.37 27.69 -16.27
CA TRP A 23 -3.33 26.83 -15.61
C TRP A 23 -3.46 25.47 -16.31
N PHE A 24 -3.56 25.49 -17.65
CA PHE A 24 -3.60 24.27 -18.45
C PHE A 24 -2.34 23.42 -18.26
N LEU A 25 -1.16 24.03 -18.42
CA LEU A 25 0.11 23.32 -18.27
C LEU A 25 0.26 22.73 -16.87
N GLU A 26 0.01 23.53 -15.83
CA GLU A 26 0.14 23.06 -14.45
C GLU A 26 -0.83 21.91 -14.13
N SER A 27 -2.10 22.02 -14.53
CA SER A 27 -3.10 20.98 -14.29
C SER A 27 -2.77 19.69 -15.04
N LEU A 28 -2.38 19.77 -16.32
CA LEU A 28 -2.13 18.59 -17.13
C LEU A 28 -0.85 17.86 -16.69
N LEU A 29 0.22 18.61 -16.38
CA LEU A 29 1.47 18.00 -15.90
C LEU A 29 1.29 17.38 -14.51
N THR A 30 0.60 18.04 -13.57
CA THR A 30 0.37 17.49 -12.23
C THR A 30 -0.49 16.22 -12.30
N GLN A 31 -1.57 16.21 -13.07
CA GLN A 31 -2.42 15.02 -13.29
C GLN A 31 -1.64 13.87 -13.93
N THR A 32 -0.77 14.16 -14.89
CA THR A 32 0.01 13.10 -15.55
C THR A 32 1.08 12.53 -14.63
N LEU A 33 1.76 13.37 -13.85
CA LEU A 33 2.87 12.97 -13.00
C LEU A 33 2.40 12.33 -11.69
N VAL A 34 1.26 12.73 -11.13
CA VAL A 34 0.74 12.18 -9.87
C VAL A 34 0.40 10.69 -9.99
N VAL A 35 0.07 10.21 -11.20
CA VAL A 35 -0.19 8.78 -11.49
C VAL A 35 0.98 7.90 -11.04
N PHE A 36 2.23 8.35 -11.22
CA PHE A 36 3.42 7.62 -10.78
C PHE A 36 3.50 7.51 -9.25
N ILE A 37 3.00 8.52 -8.52
CA ILE A 37 3.00 8.54 -7.06
C ILE A 37 1.89 7.66 -6.48
N ILE A 38 0.68 7.74 -7.03
CA ILE A 38 -0.50 7.02 -6.50
C ILE A 38 -0.51 5.53 -6.86
N ARG A 39 0.17 5.13 -7.95
CA ARG A 39 0.23 3.72 -8.37
C ARG A 39 0.82 2.80 -7.29
N THR A 40 1.65 3.34 -6.41
CA THR A 40 2.38 2.58 -5.40
C THR A 40 1.85 2.88 -4.01
N LYS A 41 1.30 1.86 -3.33
CA LYS A 41 0.75 2.02 -1.97
C LYS A 41 1.84 2.25 -0.92
N LEU A 42 2.83 1.36 -0.84
CA LEU A 42 3.88 1.40 0.20
C LEU A 42 5.28 1.78 -0.30
N SER A 43 5.58 1.49 -1.56
CA SER A 43 6.92 1.74 -2.11
C SER A 43 7.03 3.18 -2.61
N PRO A 44 8.16 3.88 -2.38
CA PRO A 44 8.42 5.15 -3.03
C PRO A 44 8.34 5.00 -4.56
N PHE A 45 7.79 6.00 -5.26
CA PHE A 45 7.56 5.93 -6.71
C PHE A 45 8.86 5.63 -7.49
N TYR A 46 10.02 6.09 -6.99
CA TYR A 46 11.34 5.89 -7.60
C TYR A 46 11.89 4.46 -7.46
N ARG A 47 11.29 3.61 -6.61
CA ARG A 47 11.75 2.22 -6.40
C ARG A 47 10.88 1.19 -7.15
N SER A 48 9.70 1.59 -7.62
CA SER A 48 8.83 0.75 -8.44
C SER A 48 9.07 1.06 -9.93
N ARG A 49 9.40 0.04 -10.73
CA ARG A 49 9.61 0.22 -12.17
C ARG A 49 8.26 0.38 -12.87
N PRO A 50 7.96 1.52 -13.51
CA PRO A 50 6.72 1.67 -14.24
C PRO A 50 6.71 0.75 -15.48
N SER A 51 5.51 0.42 -16.00
CA SER A 51 5.44 -0.34 -17.25
C SER A 51 5.92 0.57 -18.37
N LYS A 52 6.59 0.00 -19.39
CA LYS A 52 7.07 0.79 -20.54
C LYS A 52 5.94 1.58 -21.22
N ALA A 53 4.74 0.98 -21.29
CA ALA A 53 3.55 1.64 -21.83
C ALA A 53 3.16 2.91 -21.05
N LEU A 54 3.15 2.87 -19.70
CA LEU A 54 2.81 4.03 -18.88
C LEU A 54 3.83 5.17 -19.02
N ILE A 55 5.11 4.83 -19.11
CA ILE A 55 6.16 5.84 -19.33
C ILE A 55 5.96 6.51 -20.67
N PHE A 56 5.74 5.71 -21.73
CA PHE A 56 5.60 6.22 -23.09
C PHE A 56 4.37 7.12 -23.22
N THR A 57 3.22 6.69 -22.69
CA THR A 57 1.98 7.47 -22.77
C THR A 57 2.09 8.78 -21.98
N SER A 58 2.60 8.74 -20.74
CA SER A 58 2.81 9.94 -19.94
C SER A 58 3.82 10.91 -20.57
N ALA A 59 4.92 10.40 -21.11
CA ALA A 59 5.91 11.22 -21.82
C ALA A 59 5.29 11.89 -23.05
N SER A 60 4.47 11.16 -23.81
CA SER A 60 3.77 11.68 -24.99
C SER A 60 2.81 12.80 -24.61
N VAL A 61 2.05 12.64 -23.52
CA VAL A 61 1.15 13.67 -22.99
C VAL A 61 1.91 14.91 -22.55
N ILE A 62 3.01 14.77 -21.81
CA ILE A 62 3.82 15.91 -21.35
C ILE A 62 4.43 16.66 -22.53
N ILE A 63 5.00 15.95 -23.51
CA ILE A 63 5.57 16.56 -24.72
C ILE A 63 4.48 17.31 -25.49
N PHE A 64 3.32 16.68 -25.68
CA PHE A 64 2.18 17.30 -26.35
C PHE A 64 1.72 18.56 -25.62
N ALA A 65 1.58 18.51 -24.30
CA ALA A 65 1.18 19.64 -23.47
C ALA A 65 2.12 20.83 -23.62
N LEU A 66 3.44 20.59 -23.57
CA LEU A 66 4.47 21.63 -23.68
C LEU A 66 4.59 22.19 -25.10
N ALA A 67 4.33 21.37 -26.12
CA ALA A 67 4.34 21.80 -27.52
C ALA A 67 3.07 22.59 -27.90
N LEU A 68 1.94 22.35 -27.22
CA LEU A 68 0.63 22.89 -27.59
C LEU A 68 0.58 24.43 -27.72
N PRO A 69 1.18 25.24 -26.82
CA PRO A 69 1.20 26.70 -26.97
C PRO A 69 1.97 27.21 -28.20
N TYR A 70 2.80 26.37 -28.82
CA TYR A 70 3.59 26.70 -30.02
C TYR A 70 2.96 26.18 -31.31
N MET A 71 1.92 25.35 -31.21
CA MET A 71 1.21 24.80 -32.37
C MET A 71 0.05 25.69 -32.79
N TRP A 72 -0.38 25.55 -34.05
CA TRP A 72 -1.60 26.19 -34.56
C TRP A 72 -2.81 25.88 -33.68
N LEU A 73 -2.88 24.65 -33.14
CA LEU A 73 -3.96 24.22 -32.26
C LEU A 73 -4.00 25.01 -30.94
N GLY A 74 -2.86 25.52 -30.45
CA GLY A 74 -2.81 26.40 -29.28
C GLY A 74 -3.57 27.71 -29.47
N THR A 75 -3.63 28.22 -30.71
CA THR A 75 -4.39 29.44 -31.03
C THR A 75 -5.89 29.28 -30.85
N VAL A 76 -6.43 28.07 -31.07
CA VAL A 76 -7.85 27.73 -30.85
C VAL A 76 -8.20 27.86 -29.37
N PHE A 77 -7.27 27.50 -28.48
CA PHE A 77 -7.42 27.58 -27.03
C PHE A 77 -6.95 28.91 -26.45
N ARG A 78 -6.60 29.89 -27.29
CA ARG A 78 -6.04 31.20 -26.89
C ARG A 78 -4.77 31.07 -26.04
N PHE A 79 -4.00 30.00 -26.23
CA PHE A 79 -2.73 29.86 -25.55
C PHE A 79 -1.70 30.81 -26.12
N VAL A 80 -0.90 31.36 -25.21
CA VAL A 80 0.22 32.24 -25.52
C VAL A 80 1.50 31.55 -25.12
N GLN A 81 2.59 31.89 -25.80
CA GLN A 81 3.90 31.34 -25.47
C GLN A 81 4.32 31.88 -24.09
N PRO A 82 4.48 31.01 -23.07
CA PRO A 82 4.91 31.44 -21.76
C PRO A 82 6.40 31.84 -21.80
N PRO A 83 6.81 32.82 -20.98
CA PRO A 83 8.21 33.19 -20.85
C PRO A 83 9.01 32.07 -20.16
N ILE A 84 10.33 32.02 -20.33
CA ILE A 84 11.17 30.91 -19.82
C ILE A 84 11.11 30.80 -18.29
N GLU A 85 10.98 31.94 -17.62
CA GLU A 85 10.83 32.06 -16.17
C GLU A 85 9.59 31.32 -15.66
N PHE A 86 8.53 31.27 -16.47
CA PHE A 86 7.34 30.49 -16.14
C PHE A 86 7.66 29.00 -16.07
N TYR A 87 8.44 28.46 -17.00
CA TYR A 87 8.78 27.03 -17.00
C TYR A 87 9.65 26.64 -15.80
N ILE A 88 10.58 27.52 -15.38
CA ILE A 88 11.37 27.32 -14.16
C ILE A 88 10.45 27.24 -12.95
N ALA A 89 9.51 28.19 -12.85
CA ALA A 89 8.57 28.24 -11.75
C ALA A 89 7.58 27.06 -11.77
N LEU A 90 7.15 26.63 -12.96
CA LEU A 90 6.31 25.45 -13.16
C LEU A 90 7.00 24.18 -12.65
N VAL A 91 8.29 23.98 -12.98
CA VAL A 91 9.08 22.85 -12.45
C VAL A 91 9.15 22.90 -10.93
N ALA A 92 9.38 24.07 -10.34
CA ALA A 92 9.44 24.23 -8.89
C ALA A 92 8.09 23.90 -8.21
N ILE A 93 6.97 24.35 -8.79
CA ILE A 93 5.62 24.05 -8.29
C ILE A 93 5.34 22.56 -8.38
N ILE A 94 5.58 21.94 -9.55
CA ILE A 94 5.36 20.50 -9.75
C ILE A 94 6.24 19.70 -8.79
N GLY A 95 7.52 20.04 -8.66
CA GLY A 95 8.43 19.36 -7.73
C GLY A 95 7.96 19.45 -6.28
N THR A 96 7.51 20.63 -5.85
CA THR A 96 6.95 20.86 -4.51
C THR A 96 5.67 20.04 -4.30
N TYR A 97 4.76 20.07 -5.28
CA TYR A 97 3.52 19.29 -5.25
C TYR A 97 3.80 17.79 -5.14
N LEU A 98 4.63 17.23 -6.01
CA LEU A 98 4.96 15.80 -6.01
C LEU A 98 5.63 15.39 -4.69
N THR A 99 6.51 16.24 -4.15
CA THR A 99 7.13 16.01 -2.83
C THR A 99 6.10 16.01 -1.71
N LEU A 100 5.16 16.96 -1.72
CA LEU A 100 4.06 17.02 -0.75
C LEU A 100 3.13 15.81 -0.86
N VAL A 101 2.77 15.38 -2.06
CA VAL A 101 1.93 14.19 -2.26
C VAL A 101 2.64 12.93 -1.75
N GLU A 102 3.93 12.76 -2.07
CA GLU A 102 4.72 11.64 -1.56
C GLU A 102 4.87 11.69 -0.03
N ALA A 103 5.10 12.88 0.54
CA ALA A 103 5.18 13.09 1.98
C ALA A 103 3.84 12.83 2.69
N ALA A 104 2.73 13.33 2.13
CA ALA A 104 1.38 13.11 2.64
C ALA A 104 1.01 11.64 2.55
N LYS A 105 1.36 10.95 1.45
CA LYS A 105 1.22 9.49 1.32
C LYS A 105 1.98 8.79 2.44
N ARG A 106 3.27 9.08 2.61
CA ARG A 106 4.09 8.48 3.69
C ARG A 106 3.54 8.79 5.07
N TRP A 107 3.10 10.02 5.33
CA TRP A 107 2.51 10.41 6.60
C TRP A 107 1.18 9.70 6.85
N PHE A 108 0.30 9.61 5.86
CA PHE A 108 -0.97 8.90 5.95
C PHE A 108 -0.73 7.43 6.27
N TYR A 109 0.15 6.75 5.54
CA TYR A 109 0.48 5.35 5.82
C TYR A 109 1.22 5.18 7.16
N ARG A 110 2.06 6.11 7.61
CA ARG A 110 2.65 6.05 8.95
C ARG A 110 1.61 6.26 10.06
N ARG A 111 0.67 7.19 9.88
CA ARG A 111 -0.32 7.59 10.89
C ARG A 111 -1.53 6.65 10.96
N TYR A 112 -1.96 6.13 9.82
CA TYR A 112 -3.12 5.25 9.67
C TYR A 112 -2.76 3.81 9.32
N GLY A 113 -1.55 3.52 8.83
CA GLY A 113 -1.01 2.16 8.83
C GLY A 113 -0.92 1.61 10.26
N HIS A 114 -0.66 2.48 11.24
CA HIS A 114 -0.83 2.15 12.65
C HIS A 114 -2.23 1.66 13.04
N ARG A 115 -3.34 1.92 12.34
CA ARG A 115 -4.64 1.32 12.70
C ARG A 115 -4.80 -0.12 12.21
N LEU A 116 -4.17 -0.46 11.08
CA LEU A 116 -4.10 -1.83 10.56
C LEU A 116 -3.07 -2.64 11.33
N GLU A 117 -1.93 -2.03 11.65
CA GLU A 117 -0.96 -2.56 12.59
C GLU A 117 -1.55 -2.66 13.99
N GLN A 118 -2.36 -1.72 14.51
CA GLN A 118 -2.98 -1.81 15.85
C GLN A 118 -4.03 -2.93 15.98
N MET A 119 -4.64 -3.37 14.88
CA MET A 119 -5.55 -4.52 14.86
C MET A 119 -4.81 -5.87 14.80
N LEU A 120 -3.54 -5.86 14.36
CA LEU A 120 -2.64 -7.02 14.29
C LEU A 120 -1.63 -7.04 15.45
N MET A 121 -1.26 -5.86 15.97
CA MET A 121 -0.20 -5.56 16.94
C MET A 121 -0.78 -4.75 18.10
N PRO A 122 -0.47 -5.10 19.35
CA PRO A 122 -0.84 -4.27 20.49
C PRO A 122 -0.01 -2.98 20.54
N SER A 123 -0.64 -1.84 20.84
CA SER A 123 0.09 -0.69 21.40
C SER A 123 0.59 -1.09 22.78
N ARG A 124 1.88 -0.84 23.08
CA ARG A 124 2.54 -1.11 24.37
C ARG A 124 1.58 -1.00 25.55
N GLY A 125 1.31 -2.13 26.21
CA GLY A 125 0.53 -2.20 27.46
C GLY A 125 -0.85 -2.86 27.37
N ILE A 126 -0.98 -4.05 26.79
CA ILE A 126 -2.23 -4.83 26.94
C ILE A 126 -2.22 -5.59 28.27
N GLY A 127 -3.21 -5.27 29.11
CA GLY A 127 -3.60 -5.98 30.32
C GLY A 127 -3.95 -7.46 30.09
N LEU A 128 -4.57 -8.06 31.11
CA LEU A 128 -4.62 -9.50 31.34
C LEU A 128 -5.24 -10.40 30.23
N HIS A 129 -5.92 -9.87 29.19
CA HIS A 129 -6.61 -10.69 28.17
C HIS A 129 -6.48 -10.18 26.72
N LEU A 130 -6.32 -11.12 25.76
CA LEU A 130 -6.42 -10.87 24.32
C LEU A 130 -7.90 -10.74 23.91
N SER A 131 -8.22 -9.76 23.05
CA SER A 131 -9.54 -9.68 22.41
C SER A 131 -9.77 -10.89 21.48
N ARG A 132 -11.02 -11.36 21.36
CA ARG A 132 -11.40 -12.48 20.48
C ARG A 132 -10.89 -12.32 19.05
N THR A 133 -11.10 -11.15 18.45
CA THR A 133 -10.64 -10.86 17.07
C THR A 133 -9.13 -10.97 16.94
N MET A 134 -8.39 -10.54 17.97
CA MET A 134 -6.93 -10.63 17.98
C MET A 134 -6.47 -12.09 18.04
N ARG A 135 -7.11 -12.91 18.87
CA ARG A 135 -6.78 -14.34 18.97
C ARG A 135 -7.00 -15.05 17.64
N VAL A 136 -8.19 -14.88 17.04
CA VAL A 136 -8.50 -15.44 15.71
C VAL A 136 -7.50 -14.98 14.67
N THR A 137 -7.14 -13.69 14.68
CA THR A 137 -6.16 -13.17 13.71
C THR A 137 -4.78 -13.81 13.90
N GLN A 138 -4.34 -14.02 15.13
CA GLN A 138 -3.07 -14.69 15.44
C GLN A 138 -3.10 -16.18 15.09
N ASP A 139 -4.23 -16.86 15.26
CA ASP A 139 -4.40 -18.27 14.86
C ASP A 139 -4.36 -18.41 13.33
N VAL A 140 -4.97 -17.48 12.59
CA VAL A 140 -4.88 -17.40 11.13
C VAL A 140 -3.43 -17.15 10.70
N ILE A 141 -2.72 -16.25 11.37
CA ILE A 141 -1.29 -16.02 11.11
C ILE A 141 -0.50 -17.30 11.34
N ALA A 142 -0.70 -17.98 12.47
CA ALA A 142 -0.02 -19.24 12.80
C ALA A 142 -0.25 -20.29 11.70
N MET A 143 -1.51 -20.48 11.30
CA MET A 143 -1.90 -21.45 10.28
C MET A 143 -1.21 -21.16 8.94
N ILE A 144 -1.18 -19.90 8.50
CA ILE A 144 -0.53 -19.50 7.25
C ILE A 144 0.99 -19.62 7.35
N TYR A 145 1.55 -19.22 8.48
CA TYR A 145 3.00 -19.13 8.69
C TYR A 145 3.64 -20.51 8.77
N LEU A 146 3.00 -21.47 9.45
CA LEU A 146 3.53 -22.82 9.68
C LEU A 146 3.28 -23.80 8.52
N ARG A 147 2.37 -23.49 7.60
CA ARG A 147 2.10 -24.25 6.38
C ARG A 147 3.36 -24.40 5.52
N ASP A 148 3.64 -25.56 4.94
CA ASP A 148 4.82 -25.69 4.05
C ASP A 148 4.57 -25.04 2.68
N GLU A 149 3.33 -25.08 2.18
CA GLU A 149 3.01 -24.60 0.83
C GLU A 149 3.07 -23.08 0.69
N ASP A 150 3.65 -22.59 -0.41
CA ASP A 150 3.69 -21.17 -0.75
C ASP A 150 2.33 -20.61 -1.19
N GLU A 151 1.50 -21.46 -1.79
CA GLU A 151 0.12 -21.17 -2.15
C GLU A 151 -0.82 -22.06 -1.33
N ILE A 152 -1.64 -21.45 -0.50
CA ILE A 152 -2.57 -22.13 0.41
C ILE A 152 -4.00 -21.90 -0.07
N PRO A 153 -4.78 -22.96 -0.38
CA PRO A 153 -6.20 -22.80 -0.69
C PRO A 153 -6.98 -22.27 0.52
N VAL A 154 -7.82 -21.26 0.30
CA VAL A 154 -8.64 -20.60 1.34
C VAL A 154 -9.54 -21.62 2.05
N ASP A 155 -10.19 -22.51 1.29
CA ASP A 155 -11.09 -23.52 1.84
C ASP A 155 -10.37 -24.52 2.75
N SER A 156 -9.14 -24.91 2.37
CA SER A 156 -8.33 -25.79 3.22
C SER A 156 -8.02 -25.07 4.53
N LEU A 157 -7.55 -23.83 4.46
CA LEU A 157 -7.20 -23.03 5.63
C LEU A 157 -8.37 -22.86 6.59
N ILE A 158 -9.58 -22.60 6.09
CA ILE A 158 -10.80 -22.52 6.91
C ILE A 158 -11.05 -23.87 7.60
N SER A 159 -11.07 -24.96 6.83
CA SER A 159 -11.32 -26.31 7.38
C SER A 159 -10.27 -26.76 8.40
N ASP A 160 -9.04 -26.30 8.27
CA ASP A 160 -7.95 -26.59 9.21
C ASP A 160 -8.09 -25.80 10.49
N LEU A 161 -8.40 -24.50 10.39
CA LEU A 161 -8.62 -23.64 11.56
C LEU A 161 -9.79 -24.11 12.41
N GLU A 162 -10.91 -24.48 11.77
CA GLU A 162 -12.09 -25.01 12.45
C GLU A 162 -11.79 -26.30 13.23
N ARG A 163 -10.79 -27.07 12.81
CA ARG A 163 -10.40 -28.33 13.46
C ARG A 163 -9.23 -28.19 14.44
N ALA A 164 -8.33 -27.25 14.19
CA ALA A 164 -7.11 -27.08 14.97
C ALA A 164 -7.34 -26.29 16.26
N VAL A 165 -8.32 -25.38 16.27
CA VAL A 165 -8.52 -24.43 17.35
C VAL A 165 -9.59 -24.93 18.34
N ALA A 166 -9.35 -24.72 19.64
CA ALA A 166 -10.18 -25.26 20.73
C ALA A 166 -11.51 -24.51 20.98
N TYR A 167 -11.81 -23.46 20.21
CA TYR A 167 -13.01 -22.63 20.36
C TYR A 167 -13.73 -22.48 19.02
N PRO A 168 -15.06 -22.25 19.02
CA PRO A 168 -15.82 -22.10 17.78
C PRO A 168 -15.43 -20.81 17.06
N ILE A 169 -14.83 -20.96 15.88
CA ILE A 169 -14.48 -19.88 14.96
C ILE A 169 -15.47 -19.88 13.80
N SER A 170 -16.02 -18.72 13.45
CA SER A 170 -16.86 -18.61 12.25
C SER A 170 -16.01 -18.33 11.00
N PRO A 171 -16.41 -18.81 9.81
CA PRO A 171 -15.74 -18.47 8.55
C PRO A 171 -15.61 -16.96 8.33
N GLU A 172 -16.62 -16.17 8.73
CA GLU A 172 -16.59 -14.70 8.62
C GLU A 172 -15.45 -14.08 9.42
N GLU A 173 -15.16 -14.59 10.63
CA GLU A 173 -14.02 -14.13 11.44
C GLU A 173 -12.69 -14.41 10.74
N ILE A 174 -12.57 -15.58 10.07
CA ILE A 174 -11.40 -15.97 9.28
C ILE A 174 -11.26 -15.06 8.05
N TYR A 175 -12.33 -14.87 7.27
CA TYR A 175 -12.32 -13.98 6.10
C TYR A 175 -11.95 -12.55 6.50
N ARG A 176 -12.46 -12.05 7.62
CA ARG A 176 -12.13 -10.72 8.14
C ARG A 176 -10.64 -10.62 8.49
N SER A 177 -10.10 -11.65 9.14
CA SER A 177 -8.67 -11.75 9.47
C SER A 177 -7.80 -11.79 8.21
N LEU A 178 -8.17 -12.61 7.22
CA LEU A 178 -7.50 -12.65 5.90
C LEU A 178 -7.52 -11.29 5.20
N GLN A 179 -8.63 -10.56 5.26
CA GLN A 179 -8.69 -9.20 4.73
C GLN A 179 -7.76 -8.24 5.45
N TYR A 180 -7.60 -8.37 6.77
CA TYR A 180 -6.64 -7.57 7.54
C TYR A 180 -5.20 -7.89 7.13
N LEU A 181 -4.84 -9.17 7.04
CA LEU A 181 -3.51 -9.60 6.60
C LEU A 181 -3.18 -9.12 5.18
N ARG A 182 -4.15 -9.19 4.26
CA ARG A 182 -4.00 -8.67 2.90
C ARG A 182 -3.79 -7.16 2.88
N ARG A 183 -4.54 -6.41 3.70
CA ARG A 183 -4.37 -4.95 3.83
C ARG A 183 -3.03 -4.57 4.44
N ALA A 184 -2.51 -5.39 5.37
CA ALA A 184 -1.20 -5.25 5.97
C ALA A 184 -0.04 -5.71 5.05
N SER A 185 -0.34 -6.21 3.84
CA SER A 185 0.65 -6.74 2.90
C SER A 185 1.46 -7.92 3.46
N LEU A 186 0.88 -8.66 4.41
CA LEU A 186 1.48 -9.90 4.95
C LEU A 186 1.16 -11.11 4.05
N VAL A 187 0.04 -11.03 3.33
CA VAL A 187 -0.40 -12.04 2.36
C VAL A 187 -0.95 -11.38 1.10
N SER A 188 -0.77 -12.04 -0.05
CA SER A 188 -1.53 -11.79 -1.27
C SER A 188 -2.65 -12.82 -1.37
N ILE A 189 -3.83 -12.41 -1.83
CA ILE A 189 -4.99 -13.31 -1.97
C ILE A 189 -5.56 -13.15 -3.37
N ASP A 190 -5.59 -14.25 -4.11
CA ASP A 190 -6.33 -14.37 -5.36
C ASP A 190 -7.69 -14.99 -5.08
N TRP A 191 -8.72 -14.15 -5.03
CA TRP A 191 -10.10 -14.60 -4.78
C TRP A 191 -10.72 -15.34 -5.95
N ARG A 192 -10.18 -15.23 -7.17
CA ARG A 192 -10.69 -15.99 -8.33
C ARG A 192 -10.27 -17.44 -8.23
N GLU A 193 -9.02 -17.67 -7.83
CA GLU A 193 -8.48 -19.03 -7.64
C GLU A 193 -8.69 -19.58 -6.23
N GLY A 194 -9.10 -18.73 -5.28
CA GLY A 194 -9.26 -19.12 -3.88
C GLY A 194 -7.93 -19.45 -3.21
N LYS A 195 -6.84 -18.75 -3.57
CA LYS A 195 -5.49 -19.01 -3.07
C LYS A 195 -4.92 -17.84 -2.28
N ILE A 196 -4.17 -18.17 -1.24
CA ILE A 196 -3.43 -17.26 -0.39
C ILE A 196 -1.94 -17.51 -0.62
N ARG A 197 -1.18 -16.45 -0.81
CA ARG A 197 0.28 -16.49 -0.91
C ARG A 197 0.91 -15.63 0.17
N ARG A 198 2.00 -16.15 0.74
CA ARG A 198 2.77 -15.46 1.79
C ARG A 198 3.66 -14.39 1.16
N GLU A 199 3.68 -13.21 1.77
CA GLU A 199 4.61 -12.15 1.43
C GLU A 199 5.80 -12.16 2.40
N LYS A 200 6.97 -11.67 1.95
CA LYS A 200 8.18 -11.61 2.80
C LYS A 200 7.97 -10.83 4.10
N ALA A 201 7.08 -9.84 4.08
CA ALA A 201 6.74 -9.03 5.25
C ALA A 201 6.14 -9.85 6.42
N MET A 202 5.58 -11.04 6.14
CA MET A 202 5.06 -11.93 7.19
C MET A 202 6.17 -12.41 8.13
N LYS A 203 7.34 -12.75 7.59
CA LYS A 203 8.51 -13.18 8.39
C LYS A 203 8.91 -12.09 9.38
N ASP A 204 9.18 -10.91 8.85
CA ASP A 204 9.62 -9.75 9.64
C ASP A 204 8.59 -9.38 10.72
N TYR A 205 7.30 -9.56 10.43
CA TYR A 205 6.22 -9.33 11.38
C TYR A 205 6.24 -10.35 12.53
N VAL A 206 6.30 -11.65 12.22
CA VAL A 206 6.25 -12.70 13.24
C VAL A 206 7.48 -12.62 14.14
N ASP A 207 8.67 -12.49 13.55
CA ASP A 207 9.93 -12.45 14.28
C ASP A 207 9.99 -11.25 15.23
N LYS A 208 9.53 -10.09 14.77
CA LYS A 208 9.66 -8.84 15.51
C LYS A 208 8.59 -8.63 16.57
N TYR A 209 7.37 -9.11 16.36
CA TYR A 209 6.20 -8.75 17.18
C TYR A 209 5.50 -9.95 17.83
N VAL A 210 5.38 -11.06 17.10
CA VAL A 210 4.71 -12.25 17.61
C VAL A 210 5.62 -12.93 18.64
N PHE A 211 6.85 -13.26 18.26
CA PHE A 211 7.80 -13.93 19.15
C PHE A 211 8.32 -13.05 20.30
N SER A 212 8.16 -11.73 20.22
CA SER A 212 8.60 -10.80 21.26
C SER A 212 7.50 -10.45 22.26
N GLU A 213 6.42 -9.81 21.81
CA GLU A 213 5.43 -9.19 22.69
C GLU A 213 4.20 -10.09 22.94
N LEU A 214 3.79 -10.86 21.94
CA LEU A 214 2.57 -11.67 22.01
C LEU A 214 2.82 -13.11 22.44
N TRP A 215 4.07 -13.58 22.31
CA TRP A 215 4.44 -14.99 22.47
C TRP A 215 3.90 -15.65 23.74
N PRO A 216 4.04 -15.06 24.94
CA PRO A 216 3.57 -15.70 26.17
C PRO A 216 2.04 -15.91 26.21
N LYS A 217 1.27 -15.15 25.40
CA LYS A 217 -0.19 -15.20 25.40
C LYS A 217 -0.78 -16.12 24.34
N ILE A 218 -0.02 -16.45 23.29
CA ILE A 218 -0.50 -17.24 22.14
C ILE A 218 0.29 -18.54 21.92
N LEU A 219 1.31 -18.80 22.74
CA LEU A 219 2.18 -19.98 22.65
C LEU A 219 1.39 -21.29 22.56
N ASP A 220 0.41 -21.47 23.45
CA ASP A 220 -0.38 -22.70 23.51
C ASP A 220 -1.25 -22.88 22.26
N ASP A 221 -1.86 -21.79 21.77
CA ASP A 221 -2.66 -21.80 20.53
C ASP A 221 -1.77 -22.19 19.33
N TRP A 222 -0.58 -21.59 19.21
CA TRP A 222 0.38 -21.89 18.15
C TRP A 222 0.94 -23.31 18.22
N ARG A 223 1.19 -23.83 19.43
CA ARG A 223 1.60 -25.23 19.63
C ARG A 223 0.51 -26.22 19.22
N GLY A 224 -0.75 -25.92 19.53
CA GLY A 224 -1.91 -26.71 19.10
C GLY A 224 -2.00 -26.79 17.57
N ILE A 225 -1.92 -25.63 16.91
CA ILE A 225 -1.95 -25.54 15.44
C ILE A 225 -0.75 -26.25 14.81
N SER A 226 0.45 -26.08 15.36
CA SER A 226 1.66 -26.75 14.89
C SER A 226 1.55 -28.27 14.97
N THR A 227 1.04 -28.78 16.10
CA THR A 227 0.83 -30.21 16.32
C THR A 227 -0.21 -30.77 15.34
N TYR A 228 -1.31 -30.04 15.15
CA TYR A 228 -2.34 -30.38 14.18
C TYR A 228 -1.79 -30.46 12.75
N LEU A 229 -1.06 -29.43 12.30
CA LEU A 229 -0.48 -29.37 10.97
C LEU A 229 0.51 -30.51 10.74
N LYS A 230 1.35 -30.80 11.74
CA LYS A 230 2.29 -31.91 11.68
C LYS A 230 1.58 -33.26 11.56
N ALA A 231 0.46 -33.44 12.28
CA ALA A 231 -0.35 -34.66 12.19
C ALA A 231 -1.07 -34.79 10.84
N ARG A 232 -1.58 -33.70 10.27
CA ARG A 232 -2.36 -33.70 9.02
C ARG A 232 -1.50 -33.73 7.76
N TYR A 233 -0.41 -32.97 7.73
CA TYR A 233 0.42 -32.75 6.54
C TYR A 233 1.82 -33.39 6.62
N GLY A 234 2.22 -33.93 7.78
CA GLY A 234 3.50 -34.60 8.00
C GLY A 234 4.72 -33.68 8.03
N ARG A 235 4.59 -32.45 7.53
CA ARG A 235 5.64 -31.42 7.49
C ARG A 235 5.07 -30.06 7.86
N ILE A 236 5.91 -29.25 8.48
CA ILE A 236 5.67 -27.83 8.76
C ILE A 236 6.85 -27.05 8.18
N ASN A 237 6.61 -25.77 7.87
CA ASN A 237 7.66 -24.93 7.32
C ASN A 237 8.82 -24.77 8.31
N GLN A 238 9.96 -25.38 7.98
CA GLN A 238 11.14 -25.40 8.85
C GLN A 238 11.89 -24.06 8.85
N GLU A 239 11.70 -23.21 7.84
CA GLU A 239 12.30 -21.87 7.75
C GLU A 239 11.82 -20.94 8.88
N TYR A 240 10.70 -21.31 9.51
CA TYR A 240 9.92 -20.48 10.42
C TYR A 240 9.67 -21.19 11.76
N ASN A 241 10.70 -21.90 12.24
CA ASN A 241 10.66 -22.59 13.52
C ASN A 241 10.54 -21.56 14.65
N TYR A 242 9.49 -21.65 15.45
CA TYR A 242 9.30 -20.75 16.59
C TYR A 242 10.23 -21.13 17.75
N PRO A 243 10.70 -20.15 18.56
CA PRO A 243 11.60 -20.42 19.67
C PRO A 243 10.98 -21.38 20.70
N ALA A 244 11.81 -22.28 21.24
CA ALA A 244 11.43 -23.31 22.22
C ALA A 244 10.92 -22.71 23.54
#